data_AF-A0A2G9TWV9-F1
#
_entry.id   AF-A0A2G9TWV9-F1
#
_cell.length_a   1.000
_cell.length_b   1.000
_cell.length_c   1.000
_cell.angle_alpha   90.00
_cell.angle_beta   90.00
_cell.angle_gamma   90.00
#
_symmetry.space_group_name_H-M   'P 1'
#
loop_
_entity.id
_entity.type
_entity.pdbx_description
1 polymer ?
#
loop_
_entity_poly.entity_id
_entity_poly.type
_entity_poly.pdbx_seq_one_letter_code
_entity_poly.pdbx_strand_id
1 'polypeptide(L)'
;MSVCRQTLSAAALDGFLYAVGGFNNSVCLDTVERYDPFRNQWIRVANLGTRRDDVSVSVLNGCLYAVGGYDGNSTLNTVER
;
A
#
# COMPACT_ATOMS: atom_id res chain seq x y z
N MET A 1 -2.78 9.94 -7.48
CA MET A 1 -3.20 8.54 -7.35
C MET A 1 -4.32 8.29 -8.32
N SER A 2 -4.41 7.09 -8.88
CA SER A 2 -5.47 6.66 -9.79
C SER A 2 -6.67 6.05 -9.07
N VAL A 3 -6.51 5.65 -7.80
CA VAL A 3 -7.58 5.09 -6.96
C VAL A 3 -7.78 5.97 -5.72
N CYS A 4 -9.01 6.45 -5.53
CA CYS A 4 -9.43 7.07 -4.28
C CYS A 4 -9.45 6.01 -3.18
N ARG A 5 -8.78 6.27 -2.07
CA ARG A 5 -8.67 5.34 -0.94
C ARG A 5 -8.53 6.11 0.37
N GLN A 6 -9.06 5.55 1.44
CA GLN A 6 -8.76 5.92 2.82
C GLN A 6 -7.91 4.82 3.46
N THR A 7 -7.46 5.03 4.71
CA THR A 7 -6.86 4.00 5.58
C THR A 7 -5.66 3.25 4.97
N LEU A 8 -5.07 3.83 3.91
CA LEU A 8 -3.82 3.41 3.31
C LEU A 8 -2.67 3.69 4.27
N SER A 9 -1.54 3.02 4.08
CA SER A 9 -0.26 3.47 4.63
C SER A 9 0.70 3.87 3.52
N ALA A 10 1.51 4.88 3.80
CA ALA A 10 2.46 5.44 2.86
C ALA A 10 3.89 5.38 3.42
N ALA A 11 4.85 5.15 2.54
CA ALA A 11 6.26 5.09 2.90
C ALA A 11 7.15 5.59 1.76
N ALA A 12 8.31 6.16 2.11
CA ALA A 12 9.30 6.62 1.14
C ALA A 12 10.40 5.56 0.96
N LEU A 13 10.68 5.16 -0.28
CA LEU A 13 11.74 4.21 -0.65
C LEU A 13 12.37 4.66 -1.97
N ASP A 14 13.70 4.66 -2.04
CA ASP A 14 14.49 4.99 -3.25
C ASP A 14 14.10 6.32 -3.92
N GLY A 15 13.75 7.32 -3.12
CA GLY A 15 13.35 8.65 -3.60
C GLY A 15 11.90 8.74 -4.13
N PHE A 16 11.11 7.68 -3.96
CA PHE A 16 9.71 7.63 -4.37
C PHE A 16 8.78 7.48 -3.15
N LEU A 17 7.55 7.97 -3.27
CA LEU A 17 6.50 7.75 -2.26
C LEU A 17 5.61 6.59 -2.71
N TYR A 18 5.32 5.66 -1.81
CA TYR A 18 4.43 4.54 -2.06
C TYR A 18 3.15 4.71 -1.25
N ALA A 19 2.01 4.41 -1.86
CA ALA A 19 0.70 4.29 -1.21
C ALA A 19 0.25 2.84 -1.32
N VAL A 20 0.05 2.18 -0.18
CA VAL A 20 -0.15 0.74 -0.08
C VAL A 20 -1.49 0.43 0.57
N GLY A 21 -2.27 -0.46 -0.05
CA GLY A 21 -3.54 -0.94 0.49
C GLY A 21 -4.59 0.18 0.66
N GLY A 22 -5.41 0.04 1.70
CA GLY A 22 -6.51 0.95 2.05
C GLY A 22 -7.88 0.47 1.56
N PHE A 23 -8.87 1.35 1.66
CA PHE A 23 -10.27 1.06 1.30
C PHE A 23 -10.85 2.13 0.37
N ASN A 24 -11.52 1.73 -0.71
CA ASN A 24 -12.10 2.66 -1.70
C ASN A 24 -13.62 2.90 -1.51
N ASN A 25 -14.13 2.76 -0.28
CA ASN A 25 -15.56 2.77 0.05
C ASN A 25 -16.37 1.58 -0.49
N SER A 26 -15.70 0.58 -1.07
CA SER A 26 -16.34 -0.64 -1.56
C SER A 26 -15.57 -1.90 -1.16
N VAL A 27 -14.26 -1.93 -1.39
CA VAL A 27 -13.41 -3.10 -1.12
C VAL A 27 -12.07 -2.71 -0.52
N CYS A 28 -11.50 -3.61 0.27
CA CYS A 28 -10.10 -3.54 0.68
C CYS A 28 -9.23 -3.68 -0.56
N LEU A 29 -8.19 -2.86 -0.65
CA LEU A 29 -7.32 -2.78 -1.81
C LEU A 29 -6.07 -3.64 -1.61
N ASP A 30 -5.66 -4.32 -2.66
CA ASP A 30 -4.33 -4.92 -2.82
C ASP A 30 -3.39 -4.01 -3.63
N THR A 31 -3.93 -2.95 -4.26
CA THR A 31 -3.14 -2.10 -5.15
C THR A 31 -2.09 -1.29 -4.41
N VAL A 32 -0.91 -1.22 -5.00
CA VAL A 32 0.18 -0.34 -4.59
C VAL A 32 0.46 0.66 -5.71
N GLU A 33 0.53 1.94 -5.35
CA GLU A 33 0.89 3.01 -6.29
C GLU A 33 2.15 3.72 -5.80
N ARG A 34 3.03 4.07 -6.72
CA ARG A 34 4.25 4.84 -6.45
C ARG A 34 4.17 6.20 -7.13
N TYR A 35 4.43 7.25 -6.39
CA TYR A 35 4.61 8.60 -6.91
C TYR A 35 6.04 8.82 -7.36
N ASP A 36 6.19 9.15 -8.63
CA ASP A 36 7.43 9.63 -9.24
C ASP A 36 7.46 11.16 -9.22
N PRO A 37 8.27 11.80 -8.35
CA PRO A 37 8.32 13.25 -8.26
C PRO A 37 8.96 13.91 -9.49
N PHE A 38 9.78 13.19 -10.26
CA PHE A 38 10.40 13.73 -11.48
C PHE A 38 9.41 13.82 -12.64
N ARG A 39 8.44 12.88 -12.67
CA ARG A 39 7.36 12.85 -13.67
C ARG A 39 6.08 13.51 -13.18
N ASN A 40 5.99 13.83 -11.89
CA ASN A 40 4.78 14.28 -11.21
C ASN A 40 3.59 13.35 -11.48
N GLN A 41 3.82 12.04 -11.35
CA GLN A 41 2.83 11.03 -11.72
C GLN A 41 2.80 9.89 -10.72
N TRP A 42 1.60 9.35 -10.51
CA TRP A 42 1.39 8.10 -9.79
C TRP A 42 1.36 6.94 -10.78
N ILE A 43 2.11 5.89 -10.48
CA ILE A 43 2.27 4.70 -11.32
C ILE A 43 1.91 3.49 -10.48
N ARG A 44 1.06 2.59 -11.00
CA ARG A 44 0.81 1.31 -10.34
C ARG A 44 2.06 0.44 -10.37
N VAL A 45 2.35 -0.21 -9.26
CA VAL A 45 3.44 -1.19 -9.13
C VAL A 45 2.86 -2.56 -8.80
N ALA A 46 3.70 -3.52 -8.37
CA ALA A 46 3.23 -4.83 -7.94
C ALA A 46 2.17 -4.69 -6.83
N ASN A 47 1.08 -5.46 -6.95
CA ASN A 47 0.07 -5.54 -5.92
C ASN A 47 0.58 -6.32 -4.70
N LEU A 48 -0.08 -6.13 -3.57
CA LEU A 48 -0.02 -7.01 -2.42
C LEU A 48 -0.55 -8.41 -2.77
N GLY A 49 -0.08 -9.45 -2.09
CA GLY A 49 -0.62 -10.80 -2.24
C GLY A 49 -1.97 -10.96 -1.56
N THR A 50 -2.21 -10.20 -0.50
CA THR A 50 -3.50 -10.12 0.20
C THR A 50 -3.96 -8.67 0.23
N ARG A 51 -5.25 -8.40 -0.04
CA ARG A 51 -5.80 -7.04 0.12
C ARG A 51 -5.74 -6.62 1.59
N ARG A 52 -5.39 -5.36 1.87
CA ARG A 52 -5.23 -4.86 3.25
C ARG A 52 -5.82 -3.47 3.40
N ASP A 53 -6.83 -3.35 4.22
CA ASP A 53 -7.30 -2.10 4.82
C ASP A 53 -6.63 -1.88 6.20
N ASP A 54 -6.56 -0.64 6.68
CA ASP A 54 -5.87 -0.27 7.93
C ASP A 54 -4.46 -0.87 8.06
N VAL A 55 -3.76 -0.98 6.94
CA VAL A 55 -2.42 -1.58 6.84
C VAL A 55 -1.37 -0.65 7.42
N SER A 56 -0.31 -1.19 8.04
CA SER A 56 0.89 -0.43 8.37
C SER A 56 2.01 -0.77 7.40
N VAL A 57 2.68 0.24 6.84
CA VAL A 57 3.84 0.05 5.97
C VAL A 57 5.09 0.70 6.55
N SER A 58 6.23 0.01 6.44
CA SER A 58 7.54 0.53 6.82
C SER A 58 8.64 0.04 5.89
N VAL A 59 9.73 0.80 5.83
CA VAL A 59 10.92 0.42 5.07
C VAL A 59 11.96 -0.17 6.00
N LEU A 60 12.47 -1.35 5.64
CA LEU A 60 13.57 -2.00 6.35
C LEU A 60 14.51 -2.63 5.32
N ASN A 61 15.80 -2.32 5.42
CA ASN A 61 16.84 -2.86 4.53
C ASN A 61 16.52 -2.72 3.02
N GLY A 62 16.00 -1.55 2.61
CA GLY A 62 15.69 -1.25 1.21
C GLY A 62 14.44 -1.97 0.67
N CYS A 63 13.59 -2.50 1.54
CA CYS A 63 12.34 -3.16 1.17
C CYS A 63 11.15 -2.53 1.89
N LEU A 64 10.00 -2.44 1.22
CA LEU A 64 8.72 -2.13 1.85
C LEU A 64 8.16 -3.38 2.53
N TYR A 65 7.60 -3.21 3.72
CA TYR A 65 6.89 -4.28 4.43
C TYR A 65 5.49 -3.81 4.76
N ALA A 66 4.48 -4.56 4.31
CA ALA A 66 3.09 -4.36 4.68
C ALA A 66 2.73 -5.31 5.82
N VAL A 67 2.34 -4.75 6.96
CA VAL A 67 2.14 -5.46 8.23
C VAL A 67 0.68 -5.36 8.65
N GLY A 68 0.05 -6.51 8.90
CA GLY A 68 -1.30 -6.60 9.44
C GLY A 68 -2.37 -6.01 8.52
N GLY A 69 -3.36 -5.35 9.12
CA GLY A 69 -4.54 -4.79 8.45
C GLY A 69 -5.75 -5.73 8.47
N TYR A 70 -6.74 -5.43 7.64
CA TYR A 70 -8.00 -6.16 7.49
C TYR A 70 -8.21 -6.52 6.01
N ASP A 71 -8.49 -7.78 5.71
CA ASP A 71 -8.65 -8.25 4.33
C ASP A 71 -10.10 -8.23 3.85
N GLY A 72 -11.01 -7.52 4.51
CA GLY A 72 -12.43 -7.54 4.17
C GLY A 72 -13.21 -8.70 4.81
N ASN A 73 -12.52 -9.66 5.43
CA ASN A 73 -13.15 -10.77 6.16
C ASN A 73 -12.58 -10.94 7.58
N SER A 74 -11.28 -10.75 7.77
CA SER A 74 -10.58 -10.94 9.04
C SER A 74 -9.40 -10.01 9.20
N THR A 75 -9.00 -9.75 10.46
CA THR A 75 -7.76 -9.06 10.76
C THR A 75 -6.57 -9.96 10.47
N LEU A 76 -5.51 -9.40 9.90
CA LEU A 76 -4.34 -10.12 9.45
C LEU A 76 -3.25 -10.10 10.51
N ASN A 77 -2.64 -11.25 10.76
CA ASN A 77 -1.41 -11.41 11.55
C ASN A 77 -0.17 -11.63 10.66
N THR A 78 -0.29 -11.35 9.35
CA THR A 78 0.75 -11.61 8.35
C THR A 78 1.50 -10.34 7.96
N VAL A 79 2.72 -10.55 7.43
CA VAL A 79 3.56 -9.51 6.82
C VAL A 79 3.90 -9.96 5.40
N GLU A 80 3.95 -9.02 4.46
CA GLU A 80 4.47 -9.26 3.11
C GLU A 80 5.39 -8.12 2.65
N ARG A 81 6.20 -8.40 1.62
CA ARG A 81 7.30 -7.56 1.13
C ARG A 81 7.22 -7.34 -0.36
#